data_AF-A0A6C7EKQ3-F1
#
_entry.id   AF-A0A6C7EKQ3-F1
#
_cell.length_a   1.000
_cell.length_b   1.000
_cell.length_c   1.000
_cell.angle_alpha   90.00
_cell.angle_beta   90.00
_cell.angle_gamma   90.00
#
_symmetry.space_group_name_H-M   'P 1'
#
loop_
_entity.id
_entity.type
_entity.pdbx_description
1 polymer ?
#
loop_
_entity_poly.entity_id
_entity_poly.type
_entity_poly.pdbx_seq_one_letter_code
_entity_poly.pdbx_strand_id
1 'polypeptide(L)'
;MGRLDDIGEQDGWRCWLCDEPVDADRSVNDDRGPSVDSRMTDRKAKSKGKKKGAAELTERLAHRSCNTGKGNVDAVVPWAEHLFVVDPSPIIPSVERLANKGGREVMARCPTRSDAQEAADWLIDRISRLEPSLDVRSDIDEGGGQFLVALRA
;
A
#
# COMPACT_ATOMS: atom_id res chain seq x y z
N MET A 1 -5.99 -11.55 -24.72
CA MET A 1 -5.94 -10.61 -23.59
C MET A 1 -5.07 -9.44 -23.96
N GLY A 2 -5.50 -8.22 -23.65
CA GLY A 2 -4.60 -7.07 -23.61
C GLY A 2 -3.81 -7.06 -22.30
N ARG A 3 -2.65 -6.40 -22.30
CA ARG A 3 -1.81 -6.22 -21.11
C ARG A 3 -2.57 -5.64 -19.90
N LEU A 4 -3.57 -4.78 -20.15
CA LEU A 4 -4.41 -4.22 -19.09
C LEU A 4 -5.30 -5.29 -18.44
N ASP A 5 -5.84 -6.21 -19.23
CA ASP A 5 -6.71 -7.27 -18.74
C ASP A 5 -5.92 -8.24 -17.85
N ASP A 6 -4.70 -8.63 -18.28
CA ASP A 6 -3.83 -9.52 -17.51
C ASP A 6 -3.48 -8.91 -16.13
N ILE A 7 -3.18 -7.60 -16.10
CA ILE A 7 -2.88 -6.88 -14.87
C ILE A 7 -4.14 -6.67 -14.02
N GLY A 8 -5.28 -6.45 -14.67
CA GLY A 8 -6.59 -6.37 -14.04
C GLY A 8 -6.92 -7.66 -13.30
N GLU A 9 -6.75 -8.81 -13.95
CA GLU A 9 -6.95 -10.12 -13.34
C GLU A 9 -5.96 -10.40 -12.20
N GLN A 10 -4.68 -10.04 -12.38
CA GLN A 10 -3.64 -10.17 -11.35
C GLN A 10 -4.01 -9.43 -10.06
N ASP A 11 -4.55 -8.22 -10.17
CA ASP A 11 -4.93 -7.38 -9.02
C ASP A 11 -6.41 -7.49 -8.63
N GLY A 12 -7.14 -8.45 -9.22
CA GLY A 12 -8.56 -8.67 -8.93
C GLY A 12 -9.45 -7.46 -9.24
N TRP A 13 -9.07 -6.67 -10.23
CA TRP A 13 -9.72 -5.42 -10.64
C TRP A 13 -9.86 -4.40 -9.51
N ARG A 14 -8.85 -4.31 -8.64
CA ARG A 14 -8.80 -3.33 -7.55
C ARG A 14 -7.54 -2.47 -7.66
N CYS A 15 -7.71 -1.18 -7.45
CA CYS A 15 -6.61 -0.23 -7.49
C CYS A 15 -5.64 -0.50 -6.36
N TRP A 16 -4.35 -0.68 -6.68
CA TRP A 16 -3.35 -1.03 -5.67
C TRP A 16 -3.13 0.08 -4.62
N LEU A 17 -3.48 1.34 -4.92
CA LEU A 17 -3.28 2.50 -4.03
C LEU A 17 -4.48 2.86 -3.16
N CYS A 18 -5.67 3.01 -3.75
CA CYS A 18 -6.87 3.35 -2.97
C CYS A 18 -7.69 2.13 -2.53
N ASP A 19 -7.35 0.92 -3.02
CA ASP A 19 -8.08 -0.32 -2.75
C ASP A 19 -9.50 -0.37 -3.35
N GLU A 20 -9.96 0.63 -4.09
CA GLU A 20 -11.30 0.62 -4.67
C GLU A 20 -11.37 -0.19 -5.97
N PRO A 21 -12.54 -0.75 -6.32
CA PRO A 21 -12.76 -1.41 -7.60
C PRO A 21 -12.44 -0.50 -8.80
N VAL A 22 -11.86 -1.09 -9.84
CA VAL A 22 -11.56 -0.45 -11.11
C VAL A 22 -12.49 -1.04 -12.16
N ASP A 23 -13.23 -0.18 -12.84
CA ASP A 23 -14.14 -0.57 -13.93
C ASP A 23 -13.34 -0.75 -15.23
N ALA A 24 -13.34 -1.98 -15.76
CA ALA A 24 -12.62 -2.36 -16.98
C ALA A 24 -13.15 -1.64 -18.23
N ASP A 25 -14.46 -1.34 -18.24
CA ASP A 25 -15.15 -0.77 -19.41
C ASP A 25 -15.14 0.76 -19.39
N ARG A 26 -14.72 1.36 -18.27
CA ARG A 26 -14.60 2.81 -18.15
C ARG A 26 -13.47 3.33 -19.02
N SER A 27 -13.69 4.50 -19.61
CA SER A 27 -12.68 5.18 -20.45
C SER A 27 -11.35 5.35 -19.70
N VAL A 28 -10.24 5.00 -20.36
CA VAL A 28 -8.87 5.22 -19.85
C VAL A 28 -8.51 6.71 -19.68
N ASN A 29 -9.35 7.62 -20.17
CA ASN A 29 -9.20 9.06 -19.99
C ASN A 29 -10.02 9.60 -18.81
N ASP A 30 -10.88 8.79 -18.20
CA ASP A 30 -11.59 9.10 -16.96
C ASP A 30 -10.63 8.93 -15.78
N ASP A 31 -10.75 9.79 -14.77
CA ASP A 31 -9.93 9.71 -13.55
C ASP A 31 -10.11 8.39 -12.80
N ARG A 32 -11.32 7.84 -12.81
CA ARG A 32 -11.66 6.50 -12.30
C ARG A 32 -11.48 5.39 -13.34
N GLY A 33 -10.94 5.70 -14.52
CA GLY A 33 -10.62 4.74 -15.56
C GLY A 33 -9.43 3.84 -15.19
N PRO A 34 -9.29 2.69 -15.85
CA PRO A 34 -8.21 1.75 -15.60
C PRO A 34 -6.88 2.25 -16.17
N SER A 35 -5.78 2.01 -15.44
CA SER A 35 -4.43 2.34 -15.88
C SER A 35 -3.41 1.34 -15.35
N VAL A 36 -2.30 1.18 -16.08
CA VAL A 36 -1.17 0.36 -15.66
C VAL A 36 -0.11 1.23 -14.99
N ASP A 37 0.22 0.90 -13.75
CA ASP A 37 1.22 1.59 -12.93
C ASP A 37 2.49 0.73 -12.80
N SER A 38 3.67 1.32 -13.03
CA SER A 38 4.95 0.60 -12.93
C SER A 38 5.46 0.46 -11.49
N ARG A 39 4.65 0.81 -10.49
CA ARG A 39 4.94 0.77 -9.05
C ARG A 39 6.22 1.49 -8.65
N MET A 40 6.61 2.53 -9.40
CA MET A 40 7.84 3.27 -9.16
C MET A 40 7.57 4.41 -8.18
N THR A 41 8.16 4.32 -7.00
CA THR A 41 8.25 5.43 -6.06
C THR A 41 9.42 6.35 -6.42
N ASP A 42 9.33 7.64 -6.08
CA ASP A 42 10.37 8.65 -6.30
C ASP A 42 11.77 8.21 -5.87
N ARG A 43 11.87 7.52 -4.72
CA ARG A 43 13.14 6.99 -4.20
C ARG A 43 13.73 5.92 -5.10
N LYS A 44 12.90 5.03 -5.67
CA LYS A 44 13.35 3.99 -6.59
C LYS A 44 13.66 4.55 -7.98
N ALA A 45 12.87 5.51 -8.47
CA ALA A 45 13.13 6.23 -9.72
C ALA A 45 14.51 6.93 -9.71
N LYS A 46 14.87 7.59 -8.60
CA LYS A 46 16.19 8.23 -8.42
C LYS A 46 17.35 7.23 -8.25
N SER A 47 17.07 5.97 -7.91
CA SER A 47 18.08 4.92 -7.70
C SER A 47 18.46 4.11 -8.96
N LYS A 48 17.75 4.32 -10.09
CA LYS A 48 17.95 3.59 -11.36
C LYS A 48 19.38 3.66 -11.94
N GLY A 49 20.23 4.55 -11.44
CA GLY A 49 21.64 4.62 -11.84
C GLY A 49 22.57 3.56 -11.25
N LYS A 50 22.17 2.74 -10.26
CA LYS A 50 23.17 1.97 -9.47
C LYS A 50 22.96 0.48 -9.17
N LYS A 51 21.86 -0.19 -9.54
CA LYS A 51 21.76 -1.66 -9.33
C LYS A 51 20.99 -2.38 -10.45
N LYS A 52 21.73 -3.19 -11.24
CA LYS A 52 21.24 -4.23 -12.18
C LYS A 52 20.60 -5.43 -11.44
N GLY A 53 19.65 -5.17 -10.56
CA GLY A 53 19.02 -6.23 -9.76
C GLY A 53 17.85 -5.76 -8.89
N ALA A 54 17.31 -4.56 -9.14
CA ALA A 54 15.99 -4.25 -8.62
C ALA A 54 15.04 -5.22 -9.32
N ALA A 55 14.45 -6.15 -8.55
CA ALA A 55 13.35 -6.98 -9.02
C ALA A 55 12.44 -6.11 -9.87
N GLU A 56 12.22 -6.54 -11.11
CA GLU A 56 11.34 -5.87 -12.05
C GLU A 56 10.02 -5.65 -11.32
N LEU A 57 9.74 -4.40 -10.93
CA LEU A 57 8.59 -4.11 -10.09
C LEU A 57 7.37 -4.50 -10.89
N THR A 58 6.67 -5.53 -10.42
CA THR A 58 5.47 -6.04 -11.08
C THR A 58 4.51 -4.88 -11.29
N GLU A 59 4.09 -4.71 -12.53
CA GLU A 59 3.11 -3.70 -12.90
C GLU A 59 1.79 -3.97 -12.17
N ARG A 60 1.12 -2.90 -11.74
CA ARG A 60 -0.09 -2.97 -10.93
C ARG A 60 -1.21 -2.15 -11.56
N LEU A 61 -2.44 -2.57 -11.30
CA LEU A 61 -3.64 -1.86 -11.71
C LEU A 61 -3.87 -0.65 -10.80
N ALA A 62 -4.01 0.55 -11.40
CA ALA A 62 -4.38 1.76 -10.69
C ALA A 62 -5.50 2.49 -11.43
N HIS A 63 -6.33 3.24 -10.70
CA HIS A 63 -7.11 4.30 -11.35
C HIS A 63 -6.16 5.31 -12.02
N ARG A 64 -6.58 5.91 -13.12
CA ARG A 64 -5.81 6.95 -13.81
C ARG A 64 -5.35 8.05 -12.85
N SER A 65 -6.22 8.51 -11.94
CA SER A 65 -5.89 9.54 -10.95
C SER A 65 -4.94 9.07 -9.84
N CYS A 66 -4.87 7.76 -9.59
CA CYS A 66 -3.96 7.17 -8.61
C CYS A 66 -2.58 6.85 -9.21
N ASN A 67 -2.46 6.79 -10.54
CA ASN A 67 -1.22 6.39 -11.19
C ASN A 67 -0.04 7.31 -10.78
N THR A 68 1.03 6.69 -10.29
CA THR A 68 2.27 7.32 -9.84
C THR A 68 3.05 7.98 -10.97
N GLY A 69 2.73 7.66 -12.23
CA GLY A 69 3.37 8.25 -13.40
C GLY A 69 4.89 8.00 -13.43
N LYS A 70 5.34 6.84 -12.92
CA LYS A 70 6.76 6.47 -12.76
C LYS A 70 7.52 7.29 -11.70
N GLY A 71 6.83 7.72 -10.64
CA GLY A 71 7.40 8.58 -9.60
C GLY A 71 7.31 10.06 -9.93
N ASN A 72 6.27 10.47 -10.64
CA ASN A 72 5.87 11.87 -10.76
C ASN A 72 4.79 12.24 -9.74
N VAL A 73 4.05 11.24 -9.24
CA VAL A 73 3.04 11.36 -8.21
C VAL A 73 3.41 10.40 -7.09
N ASP A 74 3.42 10.90 -5.85
CA ASP A 74 3.74 10.10 -4.68
C ASP A 74 2.74 8.95 -4.50
N ALA A 75 3.26 7.75 -4.32
CA ALA A 75 2.46 6.59 -3.96
C ALA A 75 1.96 6.73 -2.52
N VAL A 76 0.69 7.06 -2.35
CA VAL A 76 0.04 7.18 -1.04
C VAL A 76 -1.10 6.19 -0.94
N VAL A 77 -1.04 5.33 0.08
CA VAL A 77 -2.18 4.53 0.51
C VAL A 77 -2.80 5.28 1.69
N PRO A 78 -4.02 5.84 1.54
CA PRO A 78 -4.69 6.50 2.64
C PRO A 78 -5.07 5.49 3.73
N TRP A 79 -5.06 5.93 4.97
CA TRP A 79 -5.69 5.20 6.06
C TRP A 79 -7.21 5.25 5.88
N ALA A 80 -7.91 4.18 6.28
CA ALA A 80 -9.35 4.18 6.19
C ALA A 80 -9.97 5.22 7.14
N GLU A 81 -10.90 6.03 6.61
CA GLU A 81 -11.44 7.22 7.31
C GLU A 81 -12.20 6.89 8.60
N HIS A 82 -12.69 5.66 8.75
CA HIS A 82 -13.41 5.23 9.94
C HIS A 82 -12.49 4.86 11.11
N LEU A 83 -11.19 4.69 10.89
CA LEU A 83 -10.25 4.28 11.92
C LEU A 83 -9.88 5.45 12.84
N PHE A 84 -10.05 5.25 14.15
CA PHE A 84 -9.62 6.23 15.14
C PHE A 84 -8.14 6.03 15.48
N VAL A 85 -7.26 6.68 14.70
CA VAL A 85 -5.80 6.61 14.86
C VAL A 85 -5.17 7.98 15.11
N VAL A 86 -4.13 8.00 15.92
CA VAL A 86 -3.30 9.17 16.23
C VAL A 86 -1.91 8.96 15.64
N ASP A 87 -1.40 10.00 14.96
CA ASP A 87 -0.13 10.01 14.24
C ASP A 87 0.07 8.78 13.31
N PRO A 88 -0.82 8.59 12.33
CA PRO A 88 -0.69 7.48 11.37
C PRO A 88 0.61 7.59 10.56
N SER A 89 1.38 6.51 10.57
CA SER A 89 2.60 6.36 9.78
C SER A 89 2.25 6.19 8.29
N PRO A 90 3.05 6.75 7.36
CA PRO A 90 2.83 6.53 5.93
C PRO A 90 3.04 5.04 5.57
N ILE A 91 2.02 4.43 4.95
CA ILE A 91 1.98 2.97 4.73
C ILE A 91 3.06 2.50 3.75
N ILE A 92 3.15 3.11 2.56
CA ILE A 92 4.11 2.70 1.52
C ILE A 92 5.55 2.63 2.03
N PRO A 93 6.14 3.70 2.61
CA PRO A 93 7.53 3.62 3.05
C PRO A 93 7.73 2.70 4.26
N SER A 94 6.72 2.45 5.07
CA SER A 94 6.79 1.49 6.18
C SER A 94 6.79 0.05 5.67
N VAL A 95 5.91 -0.29 4.72
CA VAL A 95 5.91 -1.59 4.03
C VAL A 95 7.22 -1.80 3.26
N GLU A 96 7.74 -0.78 2.57
CA GLU A 96 9.05 -0.89 1.90
C GLU A 96 10.19 -1.17 2.89
N ARG A 97 10.15 -0.62 4.11
CA ARG A 97 11.16 -0.93 5.13
C ARG A 97 11.03 -2.36 5.65
N LEU A 98 9.81 -2.80 5.95
CA LEU A 98 9.53 -4.18 6.36
C LEU A 98 9.96 -5.18 5.29
N ALA A 99 9.60 -4.96 4.02
CA ALA A 99 9.97 -5.87 2.93
C ALA A 99 11.48 -5.94 2.68
N ASN A 100 12.21 -4.84 2.88
CA ASN A 100 13.66 -4.81 2.61
C ASN A 100 14.52 -5.22 3.80
N LYS A 101 14.07 -4.97 5.03
CA LYS A 101 14.87 -5.12 6.26
C LYS A 101 14.25 -6.04 7.30
N GLY A 102 12.97 -6.41 7.16
CA GLY A 102 12.18 -7.04 8.21
C GLY A 102 12.04 -6.16 9.44
N GLY A 103 11.78 -6.80 10.58
CA GLY A 103 11.81 -6.17 11.89
C GLY A 103 10.45 -5.69 12.36
N ARG A 104 10.39 -4.50 12.97
CA ARG A 104 9.17 -3.93 13.56
C ARG A 104 9.01 -2.47 13.15
N GLU A 105 7.84 -2.13 12.62
CA GLU A 105 7.46 -0.75 12.27
C GLU A 105 6.27 -0.30 13.13
N VAL A 106 6.39 0.84 13.77
CA VAL A 106 5.28 1.47 14.50
C VAL A 106 4.39 2.18 13.48
N MET A 107 3.08 1.88 13.52
CA MET A 107 2.14 2.34 12.51
C MET A 107 1.20 3.44 13.00
N ALA A 108 0.69 3.34 14.23
CA ALA A 108 -0.21 4.35 14.79
C ALA A 108 -0.34 4.20 16.31
N ARG A 109 -0.96 5.19 16.94
CA ARG A 109 -1.43 5.14 18.33
C ARG A 109 -2.96 5.17 18.34
N CYS A 110 -3.58 4.46 19.26
CA CYS A 110 -5.03 4.35 19.39
C CYS A 110 -5.45 4.61 20.85
N PRO A 111 -6.58 5.27 21.11
CA PRO A 111 -7.01 5.60 22.47
C PRO A 111 -7.56 4.39 23.22
N THR A 112 -8.18 3.43 22.52
CA THR A 112 -8.70 2.20 23.11
C THR A 112 -8.09 0.95 22.47
N ARG A 113 -8.18 -0.17 23.20
CA ARG A 113 -7.78 -1.49 22.69
C ARG A 113 -8.62 -1.90 21.47
N SER A 114 -9.89 -1.50 21.44
CA SER A 114 -10.79 -1.82 20.32
C SER A 114 -10.33 -1.12 19.04
N ASP A 115 -10.05 0.18 19.13
CA ASP A 115 -9.56 0.97 17.97
C ASP A 115 -8.22 0.42 17.48
N ALA A 116 -7.34 0.02 18.42
CA ALA A 116 -6.06 -0.59 18.09
C ALA A 116 -6.23 -1.92 17.35
N GLN A 117 -7.17 -2.75 17.77
CA GLN A 117 -7.46 -4.03 17.12
C GLN A 117 -8.04 -3.81 15.71
N GLU A 118 -9.00 -2.90 15.57
CA GLU A 118 -9.60 -2.57 14.28
C GLU A 118 -8.55 -2.04 13.29
N ALA A 119 -7.69 -1.12 13.74
CA ALA A 119 -6.60 -0.60 12.93
C ALA A 119 -5.57 -1.69 12.57
N ALA A 120 -5.25 -2.58 13.51
CA ALA A 120 -4.34 -3.69 13.26
C ALA A 120 -4.90 -4.67 12.21
N ASP A 121 -6.16 -5.08 12.35
CA ASP A 121 -6.82 -6.00 11.42
C ASP A 121 -6.91 -5.38 10.02
N TRP A 122 -7.29 -4.10 9.95
CA TRP A 122 -7.31 -3.36 8.69
C TRP A 122 -5.93 -3.28 8.03
N LEU A 123 -4.86 -3.02 8.80
CA LEU A 123 -3.49 -2.95 8.25
C LEU A 123 -3.04 -4.30 7.68
N ILE A 124 -3.31 -5.40 8.38
CA ILE A 124 -2.96 -6.75 7.92
C ILE A 124 -3.68 -7.06 6.62
N ASP A 125 -4.99 -6.83 6.59
CA ASP A 125 -5.82 -7.02 5.42
C ASP A 125 -5.32 -6.18 4.23
N ARG A 126 -5.08 -4.87 4.45
CA ARG A 126 -4.63 -3.94 3.41
C ARG A 126 -3.22 -4.27 2.90
N ILE A 127 -2.29 -4.63 3.79
CA ILE A 127 -0.91 -4.91 3.41
C ILE A 127 -0.79 -6.27 2.74
N SER A 128 -1.57 -7.27 3.14
CA SER A 128 -1.60 -8.58 2.48
C SER A 128 -1.99 -8.48 1.00
N ARG A 129 -2.86 -7.53 0.62
CA ARG A 129 -3.16 -7.22 -0.79
C ARG A 129 -2.10 -6.37 -1.47
N LEU A 130 -1.52 -5.42 -0.73
CA LEU A 130 -0.51 -4.51 -1.25
C LEU A 130 0.79 -5.27 -1.60
N GLU A 131 1.25 -6.13 -0.70
CA GLU A 131 2.47 -6.92 -0.82
C GLU A 131 2.22 -8.39 -0.41
N PRO A 132 1.62 -9.21 -1.29
CA PRO A 132 1.22 -10.58 -0.97
C PRO A 132 2.35 -11.52 -0.57
N SER A 133 3.59 -11.21 -0.94
CA SER A 133 4.78 -11.99 -0.56
C SER A 133 5.34 -11.64 0.82
N LEU A 134 4.82 -10.60 1.49
CA LEU A 134 5.27 -10.19 2.82
C LEU A 134 4.40 -10.86 3.90
N ASP A 135 4.97 -11.79 4.67
CA ASP A 135 4.32 -12.32 5.88
C ASP A 135 4.35 -11.26 6.98
N VAL A 136 3.28 -10.48 7.08
CA VAL A 136 3.15 -9.39 8.06
C VAL A 136 2.25 -9.81 9.20
N ARG A 137 2.64 -9.45 10.44
CA ARG A 137 1.84 -9.66 11.65
C ARG A 137 1.72 -8.36 12.43
N SER A 138 0.62 -8.20 13.16
CA SER A 138 0.40 -7.03 14.01
C SER A 138 0.84 -7.30 15.44
N ASP A 139 1.19 -6.22 16.14
CA ASP A 139 1.49 -6.19 17.56
C ASP A 139 0.80 -4.97 18.18
N ILE A 140 0.27 -5.14 19.39
CA ILE A 140 -0.43 -4.07 20.11
C ILE A 140 0.16 -3.98 21.52
N ASP A 141 0.95 -2.93 21.73
CA ASP A 141 1.54 -2.64 23.04
C ASP A 141 0.67 -1.62 23.78
N GLU A 142 0.41 -1.87 25.06
CA GLU A 142 -0.29 -0.93 25.94
C GLU A 142 0.73 -0.12 26.77
N GLY A 143 0.59 1.20 26.79
CA GLY A 143 1.48 2.04 27.59
C GLY A 143 1.07 3.52 27.61
N GLY A 144 1.17 4.16 28.76
CA GLY A 144 0.88 5.60 28.90
C GLY A 144 -0.58 5.98 28.61
N GLY A 145 -1.53 5.07 28.84
CA GLY A 145 -2.96 5.29 28.62
C GLY A 145 -3.42 5.19 27.16
N GLN A 146 -2.59 4.62 26.28
CA GLN A 146 -2.87 4.43 24.86
C GLN A 146 -2.35 3.06 24.39
N PHE A 147 -2.72 2.70 23.17
CA PHE A 147 -2.35 1.46 22.51
C PHE A 147 -1.53 1.76 21.26
N LEU A 148 -0.34 1.17 21.16
CA LEU A 148 0.58 1.34 20.05
C LEU A 148 0.40 0.16 19.08
N VAL A 149 -0.02 0.45 17.85
CA VAL A 149 -0.14 -0.55 16.79
C VAL A 149 1.17 -0.59 16.00
N ALA A 150 1.76 -1.77 15.91
CA ALA A 150 2.97 -2.02 15.15
C ALA A 150 2.80 -3.23 14.22
N LEU A 151 3.63 -3.31 13.18
CA LEU A 151 3.71 -4.44 12.26
C LEU A 151 5.08 -5.09 12.35
N ARG A 152 5.14 -6.39 12.11
CA ARG A 152 6.36 -7.20 12.08
C ARG A 152 6.43 -8.07 10.82
N ALA A 153 7.64 -8.23 10.30
CA ALA A 153 7.99 -9.08 9.17
C ALA A 153 9.37 -9.73 9.37
#